data_AF-A0A8H8R168-F1
#
_entry.id   AF-A0A8H8R168-F1
#
_cell.length_a   1.000
_cell.length_b   1.000
_cell.length_c   1.000
_cell.angle_alpha   90.00
_cell.angle_beta   90.00
_cell.angle_gamma   90.00
#
_symmetry.space_group_name_H-M   'P 1'
#
loop_
_entity.id
_entity.type
_entity.pdbx_description
1 polymer ?
#
loop_
_entity_poly.entity_id
_entity_poly.type
_entity_poly.pdbx_seq_one_letter_code
_entity_poly.pdbx_strand_id
1 'polypeptide(L)'
;MPLIDPVTMSAINPASQSAPAKTSSPIELLPNDLARIISQVHPVLLLSAYYLRFPSFVADPIPTLLSSLLPLAIIQAAYAALCLPATGSNAKAVKRGKLNGAKKIGDAPSANAFTLLFSFVLSLLSTPVLAGLQILFGAPITTHLPHTLLSSAHLALLTVFPLVYVHGSDGKKWREIASLHSPIDEVFGGAVGCFLGAWLGAVPIPLDWDREWQKWPVTIVTGAYAGYVLGKMVGSWLLKGRRIEFD
;
A
#
# COMPACT_ATOMS: atom_id res chain seq x y z
N MET A 1 -34.96 68.04 11.70
CA MET A 1 -34.52 66.63 11.81
C MET A 1 -33.61 66.37 10.62
N PRO A 2 -32.30 66.13 10.81
CA PRO A 2 -31.42 65.82 9.71
C PRO A 2 -31.63 64.36 9.25
N LEU A 3 -31.65 64.16 7.94
CA LEU A 3 -31.70 62.86 7.26
C LEU A 3 -30.46 62.05 7.63
N ILE A 4 -30.68 60.76 7.93
CA ILE A 4 -29.65 59.77 8.27
C ILE A 4 -29.09 59.23 6.95
N ASP A 5 -27.76 59.23 6.77
CA ASP A 5 -27.09 58.64 5.62
C ASP A 5 -27.26 57.10 5.61
N PRO A 6 -27.50 56.45 4.46
CA PRO A 6 -27.52 54.99 4.40
C PRO A 6 -26.10 54.44 4.50
N VAL A 7 -25.93 53.51 5.44
CA VAL A 7 -24.73 52.71 5.68
C VAL A 7 -24.26 52.03 4.38
N THR A 8 -23.02 52.31 3.99
CA THR A 8 -22.31 51.60 2.92
C THR A 8 -22.16 50.13 3.31
N MET A 9 -23.01 49.25 2.78
CA MET A 9 -22.81 47.80 2.87
C MET A 9 -21.63 47.43 1.97
N SER A 10 -20.49 47.13 2.58
CA SER A 10 -19.35 46.50 1.91
C SER A 10 -19.81 45.22 1.23
N ALA A 11 -19.81 45.22 -0.11
CA ALA A 11 -20.08 44.04 -0.90
C ALA A 11 -19.06 42.94 -0.56
N ILE A 12 -19.56 41.84 0.02
CA ILE A 12 -18.79 40.62 0.20
C ILE A 12 -18.50 40.08 -1.20
N ASN A 13 -17.24 40.18 -1.63
CA ASN A 13 -16.75 39.54 -2.85
C ASN A 13 -16.90 38.01 -2.70
N PRO A 14 -17.71 37.31 -3.52
CA PRO A 14 -17.68 35.86 -3.59
C PRO A 14 -16.57 35.46 -4.56
N ALA A 15 -15.31 35.71 -4.18
CA ALA A 15 -14.16 35.38 -5.00
C ALA A 15 -13.11 34.62 -4.18
N SER A 16 -13.51 33.43 -3.72
CA SER A 16 -12.58 32.33 -3.45
C SER A 16 -13.21 31.03 -3.93
N GLN A 17 -13.57 30.98 -5.22
CA GLN A 17 -13.69 29.70 -5.90
C GLN A 17 -12.33 29.02 -5.81
N SER A 18 -12.22 28.08 -4.88
CA SER A 18 -11.11 27.14 -4.82
C SER A 18 -10.95 26.53 -6.20
N ALA A 19 -9.81 26.77 -6.85
CA ALA A 19 -9.48 26.13 -8.11
C ALA A 19 -9.78 24.62 -7.99
N PRO A 20 -10.38 23.98 -9.01
CA PRO A 20 -10.73 22.57 -8.94
C PRO A 20 -9.47 21.79 -8.55
N ALA A 21 -9.56 21.07 -7.42
CA ALA A 21 -8.44 20.29 -6.92
C ALA A 21 -8.00 19.36 -8.06
N LYS A 22 -6.74 19.51 -8.52
CA LYS A 22 -6.19 18.64 -9.57
C LYS A 22 -6.34 17.20 -9.09
N THR A 23 -7.20 16.46 -9.75
CA THR A 23 -7.51 15.08 -9.38
C THR A 23 -6.26 14.23 -9.51
N SER A 24 -6.02 13.36 -8.53
CA SER A 24 -4.89 12.43 -8.49
C SER A 24 -4.87 11.49 -9.70
N SER A 25 -3.69 11.25 -10.28
CA SER A 25 -3.52 10.23 -11.32
C SER A 25 -3.13 8.88 -10.70
N PRO A 26 -3.54 7.74 -11.31
CA PRO A 26 -3.04 6.43 -10.91
C PRO A 26 -1.52 6.34 -11.05
N ILE A 27 -0.88 5.48 -10.26
CA ILE A 27 0.54 5.24 -10.36
C ILE A 27 0.87 4.54 -11.70
N GLU A 28 1.79 5.12 -12.45
CA GLU A 28 2.35 4.50 -13.64
C GLU A 28 3.66 3.77 -13.30
N LEU A 29 3.77 2.53 -13.77
CA LEU A 29 5.02 1.77 -13.73
C LEU A 29 6.11 2.49 -14.52
N LEU A 30 7.38 2.27 -14.14
CA LEU A 30 8.50 2.75 -14.96
C LEU A 30 8.37 2.25 -16.41
N PRO A 31 8.63 3.10 -17.42
CA PRO A 31 8.43 2.77 -18.84
C PRO A 31 9.57 1.89 -19.39
N ASN A 32 9.79 0.73 -18.77
CA ASN A 32 10.78 -0.26 -19.17
C ASN A 32 10.16 -1.65 -19.25
N ASP A 33 10.55 -2.46 -20.23
CA ASP A 33 10.02 -3.82 -20.40
C ASP A 33 10.33 -4.70 -19.20
N LEU A 34 11.47 -4.47 -18.54
CA LEU A 34 11.84 -5.14 -17.30
C LEU A 34 10.84 -4.85 -16.16
N ALA A 35 10.39 -3.60 -16.00
CA ALA A 35 9.43 -3.24 -14.96
C ALA A 35 8.06 -3.94 -15.18
N ARG A 36 7.67 -4.11 -16.43
CA ARG A 36 6.44 -4.84 -16.79
C ARG A 36 6.56 -6.34 -16.46
N ILE A 37 7.66 -6.98 -16.85
CA ILE A 37 7.90 -8.40 -16.55
C ILE A 37 7.97 -8.61 -15.03
N ILE A 38 8.72 -7.77 -14.31
CA ILE A 38 8.88 -7.89 -12.86
C ILE A 38 7.56 -7.65 -12.14
N SER A 39 6.72 -6.71 -12.58
CA SER A 39 5.38 -6.52 -11.98
C SER A 39 4.50 -7.78 -12.11
N GLN A 40 4.64 -8.55 -13.19
CA GLN A 40 3.94 -9.83 -13.38
C GLN A 40 4.58 -11.00 -12.62
N VAL A 41 5.90 -11.03 -12.49
CA VAL A 41 6.63 -12.10 -11.77
C VAL A 41 6.49 -11.95 -10.26
N HIS A 42 6.45 -10.73 -9.74
CA HIS A 42 6.35 -10.44 -8.30
C HIS A 42 5.19 -11.19 -7.59
N PRO A 43 3.92 -11.15 -8.05
CA PRO A 43 2.83 -11.85 -7.38
C PRO A 43 3.04 -13.37 -7.35
N VAL A 44 3.57 -13.95 -8.43
CA VAL A 44 3.89 -15.39 -8.51
C VAL A 44 5.01 -15.71 -7.51
N LEU A 45 6.05 -14.88 -7.45
CA LEU A 45 7.16 -15.04 -6.51
C LEU A 45 6.70 -14.96 -5.05
N LEU A 46 5.85 -14.00 -4.70
CA LEU A 46 5.29 -13.86 -3.36
C LEU A 46 4.47 -15.10 -2.94
N LEU A 47 3.52 -15.52 -3.77
CA LEU A 47 2.69 -16.69 -3.45
C LEU A 47 3.52 -17.98 -3.43
N SER A 48 4.48 -18.13 -4.33
CA SER A 48 5.37 -19.30 -4.34
C SER A 48 6.22 -19.34 -3.07
N ALA A 49 6.83 -18.22 -2.69
CA ALA A 49 7.64 -18.12 -1.47
C ALA A 49 6.81 -18.39 -0.21
N TYR A 50 5.56 -17.90 -0.17
CA TYR A 50 4.62 -18.16 0.92
C TYR A 50 4.20 -19.63 0.96
N TYR A 51 3.79 -20.19 -0.17
CA TYR A 51 3.32 -21.58 -0.29
C TYR A 51 4.38 -22.58 0.17
N LEU A 52 5.64 -22.39 -0.23
CA LEU A 52 6.75 -23.26 0.18
C LEU A 52 7.00 -23.26 1.69
N ARG A 53 6.63 -22.17 2.39
CA ARG A 53 6.77 -22.06 3.85
C ARG A 53 5.48 -22.38 4.61
N PHE A 54 4.37 -22.59 3.91
CA PHE A 54 3.06 -22.81 4.55
C PHE A 54 3.06 -24.00 5.54
N PRO A 55 3.66 -25.18 5.23
CA PRO A 55 3.71 -26.27 6.20
C PRO A 55 4.44 -25.90 7.49
N SER A 56 5.59 -25.24 7.39
CA SER A 56 6.35 -24.74 8.54
C SER A 56 5.61 -23.63 9.28
N PHE A 57 4.83 -22.81 8.57
CA PHE A 57 4.04 -21.75 9.16
C PHE A 57 2.89 -22.30 10.00
N VAL A 58 2.24 -23.38 9.54
CA VAL A 58 1.20 -24.08 10.27
C VAL A 58 1.78 -24.78 11.51
N ALA A 59 2.95 -25.40 11.39
CA ALA A 59 3.59 -26.11 12.50
C ALA A 59 4.15 -25.16 13.58
N ASP A 60 4.95 -24.16 13.16
CA ASP A 60 5.65 -23.23 14.04
C ASP A 60 5.52 -21.77 13.53
N PRO A 61 4.46 -21.05 13.91
CA PRO A 61 4.14 -19.75 13.33
C PRO A 61 5.19 -18.66 13.58
N ILE A 62 5.70 -18.54 14.81
CA ILE A 62 6.63 -17.47 15.21
C ILE A 62 7.95 -17.51 14.42
N PRO A 63 8.74 -18.61 14.46
CA PRO A 63 10.01 -18.65 13.75
C PRO A 63 9.81 -18.55 12.23
N THR A 64 8.72 -19.09 11.70
CA THR A 64 8.43 -19.02 10.27
C THR A 64 8.09 -17.59 9.83
N LEU A 65 7.24 -16.87 10.57
CA LEU A 65 6.93 -15.47 10.26
C LEU A 65 8.16 -14.58 10.38
N LEU A 66 8.95 -14.75 11.46
CA LEU A 66 10.16 -13.98 11.71
C LEU A 66 11.20 -14.19 10.60
N SER A 67 11.50 -15.45 10.26
CA SER A 67 12.46 -15.77 9.19
C SER A 67 11.98 -15.39 7.79
N SER A 68 10.67 -15.24 7.59
CA SER A 68 10.08 -14.80 6.32
C SER A 68 10.08 -13.28 6.12
N LEU A 69 10.29 -12.48 7.17
CA LEU A 69 10.31 -11.02 7.07
C LEU A 69 11.42 -10.51 6.15
N LEU A 70 12.64 -11.01 6.30
CA LEU A 70 13.77 -10.56 5.49
C LEU A 70 13.59 -10.91 4.00
N PRO A 71 13.24 -12.17 3.62
CA PRO A 71 12.89 -12.49 2.24
C PRO A 71 11.75 -11.61 1.68
N LEU A 72 10.69 -11.38 2.46
CA LEU A 72 9.59 -10.52 2.04
C LEU A 72 10.06 -9.08 1.80
N ALA A 73 10.86 -8.52 2.72
CA ALA A 73 11.43 -7.19 2.57
C ALA A 73 12.29 -7.07 1.31
N ILE A 74 13.10 -8.08 1.00
CA ILE A 74 13.90 -8.10 -0.23
C ILE A 74 13.02 -8.13 -1.48
N ILE A 75 11.98 -8.98 -1.51
CA ILE A 75 11.05 -9.07 -2.64
C ILE A 75 10.32 -7.73 -2.84
N GLN A 76 9.87 -7.11 -1.74
CA GLN A 76 9.20 -5.82 -1.78
C GLN A 76 10.12 -4.68 -2.21
N ALA A 77 11.35 -4.61 -1.68
CA ALA A 77 12.36 -3.64 -2.10
C ALA A 77 12.71 -3.77 -3.59
N ALA A 78 12.92 -5.00 -4.07
CA ALA A 78 13.24 -5.25 -5.47
C ALA A 78 12.10 -4.79 -6.38
N TYR A 79 10.86 -5.10 -6.02
CA TYR A 79 9.69 -4.62 -6.78
C TYR A 79 9.56 -3.09 -6.74
N ALA A 80 9.67 -2.47 -5.57
CA ALA A 80 9.58 -1.02 -5.45
C ALA A 80 10.67 -0.32 -6.27
N ALA A 81 11.93 -0.72 -6.12
CA ALA A 81 13.06 -0.10 -6.79
C ALA A 81 13.06 -0.27 -8.32
N LEU A 82 12.48 -1.37 -8.83
CA LEU A 82 12.52 -1.70 -10.26
C LEU A 82 11.24 -1.33 -11.01
N CYS A 83 10.09 -1.30 -10.31
CA CYS A 83 8.78 -1.11 -10.94
C CYS A 83 8.11 0.21 -10.60
N LEU A 84 8.34 0.76 -9.39
CA LEU A 84 7.59 1.89 -8.87
C LEU A 84 8.39 3.20 -8.94
N PRO A 85 7.73 4.33 -9.24
CA PRO A 85 8.36 5.64 -9.14
C PRO A 85 8.58 5.99 -7.66
N ALA A 86 9.82 6.28 -7.28
CA ALA A 86 10.14 6.78 -5.94
C ALA A 86 9.47 8.14 -5.70
N THR A 87 8.97 8.38 -4.48
CA THR A 87 8.42 9.67 -4.08
C THR A 87 9.38 10.82 -4.41
N GLY A 88 8.86 11.88 -5.02
CA GLY A 88 9.65 13.06 -5.40
C GLY A 88 10.44 12.91 -6.70
N SER A 89 10.54 11.71 -7.25
CA SER A 89 11.04 11.50 -8.61
C SER A 89 9.98 11.99 -9.61
N ASN A 90 10.32 12.99 -10.43
CA ASN A 90 9.44 13.51 -11.49
C ASN A 90 9.35 12.49 -12.63
N ALA A 91 8.70 11.34 -12.40
CA ALA A 91 8.22 10.47 -13.45
C ALA A 91 6.95 11.07 -14.06
N LYS A 92 7.01 12.30 -14.57
CA LYS A 92 6.01 12.75 -15.53
C LYS A 92 6.16 11.86 -16.75
N ALA A 93 5.09 11.15 -17.09
CA ALA A 93 4.92 10.43 -18.35
C ALA A 93 5.61 11.21 -19.47
N VAL A 94 6.76 10.72 -19.93
CA VAL A 94 7.44 11.28 -21.10
C VAL A 94 6.52 10.99 -22.26
N LYS A 95 5.77 12.01 -22.68
CA LYS A 95 5.07 12.06 -23.96
C LYS A 95 6.00 11.46 -25.01
N ARG A 96 5.59 10.37 -25.65
CA ARG A 96 6.22 9.86 -26.87
C ARG A 96 6.33 11.03 -27.86
N GLY A 97 7.53 11.58 -28.04
CA GLY A 97 7.76 12.63 -29.02
C GLY A 97 8.91 13.59 -28.72
N LYS A 98 10.15 13.09 -28.78
CA LYS A 98 11.23 13.60 -29.66
C LYS A 98 12.57 13.00 -29.25
N LEU A 99 13.21 12.33 -30.21
CA LEU A 99 14.60 11.93 -30.19
C LEU A 99 15.50 13.17 -30.02
N ASN A 100 16.62 12.99 -29.33
CA ASN A 100 17.78 13.89 -29.21
C ASN A 100 17.74 14.90 -28.05
N GLY A 101 18.28 14.45 -26.91
CA GLY A 101 18.71 15.28 -25.79
C GLY A 101 19.53 14.44 -24.83
N ALA A 102 20.79 14.82 -24.61
CA ALA A 102 21.78 14.06 -23.84
C ALA A 102 21.21 13.56 -22.51
N LYS A 103 21.30 12.24 -22.31
CA LYS A 103 20.94 11.55 -21.07
C LYS A 103 21.87 12.06 -19.96
N LYS A 104 21.39 12.98 -19.11
CA LYS A 104 22.05 13.28 -17.83
C LYS A 104 21.98 12.01 -16.97
N ILE A 105 23.05 11.24 -17.01
CA ILE A 105 23.39 10.22 -16.02
C ILE A 105 24.02 10.97 -14.86
N GLY A 106 23.39 10.99 -13.69
CA GLY A 106 24.00 11.52 -12.47
C GLY A 106 23.01 12.25 -11.58
N ASP A 107 22.44 11.50 -10.63
CA ASP A 107 21.97 11.93 -9.28
C ASP A 107 21.01 10.90 -8.63
N ALA A 108 20.64 9.83 -9.34
CA ALA A 108 19.50 8.96 -8.97
C ALA A 108 19.70 7.86 -7.89
N PRO A 109 20.89 7.26 -7.60
CA PRO A 109 20.94 6.06 -6.76
C PRO A 109 20.78 6.36 -5.25
N SER A 110 21.26 7.50 -4.75
CA SER A 110 21.20 7.83 -3.32
C SER A 110 19.80 8.26 -2.88
N ALA A 111 19.07 9.00 -3.72
CA ALA A 111 17.69 9.41 -3.44
C ALA A 111 16.75 8.19 -3.32
N ASN A 112 16.91 7.20 -4.21
CA ASN A 112 16.11 5.98 -4.16
C ASN A 112 16.43 5.12 -2.92
N ALA A 113 17.70 5.06 -2.51
CA ALA A 113 18.11 4.36 -1.29
C ALA A 113 17.53 5.01 -0.03
N PHE A 114 17.52 6.34 0.04
CA PHE A 114 16.87 7.07 1.13
C PHE A 114 15.36 6.81 1.17
N THR A 115 14.66 6.87 0.03
CA THR A 115 13.22 6.57 -0.04
C THR A 115 12.92 5.13 0.37
N LEU A 116 13.75 4.15 -0.03
CA LEU A 116 13.62 2.76 0.42
C LEU A 116 13.76 2.64 1.94
N LEU A 117 14.84 3.19 2.50
CA LEU A 117 15.09 3.15 3.93
C LEU A 117 13.96 3.83 4.72
N PHE A 118 13.54 5.01 4.27
CA PHE A 118 12.44 5.75 4.85
C PHE A 118 11.13 4.94 4.84
N SER A 119 10.84 4.27 3.72
CA SER A 119 9.65 3.41 3.57
C SER A 119 9.70 2.20 4.50
N PHE A 120 10.87 1.57 4.66
CA PHE A 120 11.05 0.47 5.60
C PHE A 120 10.86 0.92 7.05
N VAL A 121 11.44 2.05 7.43
CA VAL A 121 11.30 2.60 8.78
C VAL A 121 9.83 2.91 9.08
N LEU A 122 9.13 3.61 8.19
CA LEU A 122 7.70 3.92 8.38
C LEU A 122 6.83 2.66 8.40
N SER A 123 7.12 1.68 7.54
CA SER A 123 6.44 0.38 7.57
C SER A 123 6.64 -0.33 8.91
N LEU A 124 7.87 -0.36 9.43
CA LEU A 124 8.15 -0.95 10.74
C LEU A 124 7.41 -0.21 11.87
N LEU A 125 7.41 1.13 11.84
CA LEU A 125 6.68 1.96 12.80
C LEU A 125 5.15 1.79 12.72
N SER A 126 4.62 1.37 11.57
CA SER A 126 3.18 1.09 11.40
C SER A 126 2.76 -0.25 12.02
N THR A 127 3.70 -1.16 12.27
CA THR A 127 3.44 -2.50 12.86
C THR A 127 2.61 -2.45 14.16
N PRO A 128 2.94 -1.64 15.19
CA PRO A 128 2.12 -1.55 16.39
C PRO A 128 0.72 -0.99 16.12
N VAL A 129 0.57 -0.07 15.15
CA VAL A 129 -0.75 0.47 14.76
C VAL A 129 -1.61 -0.63 14.14
N LEU A 130 -1.06 -1.40 13.21
CA LEU A 130 -1.76 -2.55 12.61
C LEU A 130 -2.03 -3.66 13.63
N ALA A 131 -1.15 -3.85 14.62
CA ALA A 131 -1.38 -4.80 15.70
C ALA A 131 -2.54 -4.35 16.60
N GLY A 132 -2.61 -3.05 16.92
CA GLY A 132 -3.74 -2.45 17.60
C GLY A 132 -5.05 -2.64 16.83
N LEU A 133 -5.05 -2.44 15.51
CA LEU A 133 -6.22 -2.72 14.67
C LEU A 133 -6.62 -4.20 14.70
N GLN A 134 -5.67 -5.13 14.55
CA GLN A 134 -5.96 -6.56 14.65
C GLN A 134 -6.57 -6.92 16.01
N ILE A 135 -6.04 -6.35 17.11
CA ILE A 135 -6.58 -6.50 18.46
C ILE A 135 -8.01 -5.96 18.56
N LEU A 136 -8.28 -4.77 18.02
CA LEU A 136 -9.62 -4.18 18.00
C LEU A 136 -10.62 -5.04 17.21
N PHE A 137 -10.15 -5.75 16.18
CA PHE A 137 -10.94 -6.71 15.41
C PHE A 137 -10.99 -8.12 16.02
N GLY A 138 -10.46 -8.32 17.23
CA GLY A 138 -10.62 -9.56 18.00
C GLY A 138 -9.35 -10.41 18.13
N ALA A 139 -8.17 -9.92 17.74
CA ALA A 139 -6.92 -10.63 18.03
C ALA A 139 -6.65 -10.67 19.55
N PRO A 140 -6.03 -11.75 20.07
CA PRO A 140 -5.78 -11.87 21.50
C PRO A 140 -4.86 -10.76 22.04
N ILE A 141 -5.27 -10.12 23.15
CA ILE A 141 -4.58 -8.97 23.76
C ILE A 141 -3.44 -9.40 24.68
N THR A 142 -3.62 -10.51 25.40
CA THR A 142 -2.71 -10.98 26.45
C THR A 142 -1.93 -12.23 26.05
N THR A 143 -2.48 -13.01 25.12
CA THR A 143 -1.84 -14.21 24.59
C THR A 143 -1.41 -13.96 23.14
N HIS A 144 -0.44 -14.70 22.63
CA HIS A 144 -0.06 -14.64 21.20
C HIS A 144 0.41 -13.26 20.68
N LEU A 145 0.82 -12.31 21.54
CA LEU A 145 1.35 -11.01 21.11
C LEU A 145 2.45 -11.09 20.03
N PRO A 146 3.44 -12.01 20.10
CA PRO A 146 4.42 -12.17 19.03
C PRO A 146 3.80 -12.53 17.68
N HIS A 147 2.74 -13.35 17.68
CA HIS A 147 2.02 -13.73 16.46
C HIS A 147 1.35 -12.51 15.83
N THR A 148 0.67 -11.70 16.65
CA THR A 148 -0.03 -10.50 16.19
C THR A 148 0.95 -9.45 15.67
N LEU A 149 2.07 -9.22 16.35
CA LEU A 149 3.11 -8.30 15.89
C LEU A 149 3.77 -8.76 14.58
N LEU A 150 4.10 -10.05 14.48
CA LEU A 150 4.73 -10.59 13.27
C LEU A 150 3.75 -10.63 12.08
N SER A 151 2.47 -10.96 12.32
CA SER A 151 1.39 -10.83 11.34
C SER A 151 1.27 -9.38 10.85
N SER A 152 1.19 -8.43 11.77
CA SER A 152 1.16 -6.99 11.44
C SER A 152 2.36 -6.53 10.64
N ALA A 153 3.56 -7.04 10.94
CA ALA A 153 4.77 -6.70 10.19
C ALA A 153 4.70 -7.21 8.73
N HIS A 154 4.12 -8.38 8.50
CA HIS A 154 3.87 -8.88 7.13
C HIS A 154 2.85 -7.98 6.39
N LEU A 155 1.74 -7.63 7.04
CA LEU A 155 0.77 -6.70 6.48
C LEU A 155 1.41 -5.34 6.17
N ALA A 156 2.23 -4.81 7.08
CA ALA A 156 2.94 -3.54 6.89
C ALA A 156 3.89 -3.57 5.68
N LEU A 157 4.60 -4.68 5.48
CA LEU A 157 5.50 -4.86 4.32
C LEU A 157 4.73 -5.03 3.01
N LEU A 158 3.56 -5.66 3.04
CA LEU A 158 2.70 -5.81 1.85
C LEU A 158 1.99 -4.50 1.49
N THR A 159 1.52 -3.72 2.47
CA THR A 159 0.65 -2.57 2.23
C THR A 159 1.33 -1.22 2.45
N VAL A 160 1.80 -0.96 3.67
CA VAL A 160 2.34 0.35 4.07
C VAL A 160 3.66 0.64 3.34
N PHE A 161 4.55 -0.34 3.20
CA PHE A 161 5.83 -0.16 2.53
C PHE A 161 5.70 0.37 1.09
N PRO A 162 4.98 -0.30 0.16
CA PRO A 162 4.87 0.20 -1.21
C PRO A 162 4.06 1.51 -1.31
N LEU A 163 3.09 1.73 -0.41
CA LEU A 163 2.34 3.00 -0.34
C LEU A 163 3.24 4.18 0.05
N VAL A 164 4.04 4.02 1.10
CA VAL A 164 5.02 5.04 1.53
C VAL A 164 6.09 5.26 0.46
N TYR A 165 6.53 4.20 -0.23
CA TYR A 165 7.55 4.31 -1.26
C TYR A 165 7.13 5.21 -2.43
N VAL A 166 5.85 5.16 -2.80
CA VAL A 166 5.33 5.95 -3.93
C VAL A 166 4.80 7.31 -3.48
N HIS A 167 4.02 7.36 -2.40
CA HIS A 167 3.35 8.59 -1.96
C HIS A 167 4.11 9.38 -0.89
N GLY A 168 5.14 8.80 -0.27
CA GLY A 168 5.88 9.40 0.83
C GLY A 168 4.97 9.65 2.03
N SER A 169 5.13 10.82 2.65
CA SER A 169 4.36 11.27 3.81
C SER A 169 3.36 12.40 3.50
N ASP A 170 2.91 12.53 2.25
CA ASP A 170 1.94 13.58 1.87
C ASP A 170 0.55 13.33 2.48
N GLY A 171 0.18 14.12 3.48
CA GLY A 171 -1.10 14.01 4.18
C GLY A 171 -2.35 14.19 3.32
N LYS A 172 -2.28 14.84 2.15
CA LYS A 172 -3.41 14.88 1.21
C LYS A 172 -3.62 13.50 0.56
N LYS A 173 -2.54 12.85 0.13
CA LYS A 173 -2.55 11.52 -0.46
C LYS A 173 -2.99 10.45 0.53
N TRP A 174 -2.48 10.49 1.75
CA TRP A 174 -2.89 9.55 2.79
C TRP A 174 -4.38 9.66 3.15
N ARG A 175 -4.95 10.88 3.15
CA ARG A 175 -6.40 11.06 3.34
C ARG A 175 -7.21 10.49 2.18
N GLU A 176 -6.75 10.70 0.94
CA GLU A 176 -7.39 10.15 -0.26
C GLU A 176 -7.36 8.62 -0.29
N ILE A 177 -6.25 8.01 0.14
CA ILE A 177 -6.10 6.56 0.29
C ILE A 177 -7.02 6.04 1.40
N ALA A 178 -7.02 6.70 2.57
CA ALA A 178 -7.85 6.32 3.71
C ALA A 178 -9.36 6.46 3.42
N SER A 179 -9.75 7.44 2.58
CA SER A 179 -11.14 7.63 2.14
C SER A 179 -11.53 6.75 0.95
N LEU A 180 -10.66 5.83 0.52
CA LEU A 180 -10.85 4.97 -0.66
C LEU A 180 -11.13 5.73 -1.98
N HIS A 181 -10.77 7.01 -2.05
CA HIS A 181 -11.00 7.85 -3.22
C HIS A 181 -9.76 7.89 -4.16
N SER A 182 -8.66 7.27 -3.74
CA SER A 182 -7.47 7.12 -4.57
C SER A 182 -7.81 6.36 -5.86
N PRO A 183 -7.28 6.78 -7.02
CA PRO A 183 -7.40 6.02 -8.25
C PRO A 183 -6.82 4.63 -8.05
N ILE A 184 -7.53 3.62 -8.53
CA ILE A 184 -7.14 2.24 -8.39
C ILE A 184 -5.91 1.98 -9.28
N ASP A 185 -4.88 1.43 -8.67
CA ASP A 185 -3.67 0.95 -9.32
C ASP A 185 -3.17 -0.33 -8.63
N GLU A 186 -2.00 -0.82 -9.02
CA GLU A 186 -1.43 -2.05 -8.48
C GLU A 186 -1.04 -1.93 -7.00
N VAL A 187 -0.65 -0.73 -6.52
CA VAL A 187 -0.22 -0.51 -5.13
C VAL A 187 -1.44 -0.36 -4.22
N PHE A 188 -2.36 0.52 -4.60
CA PHE A 188 -3.61 0.72 -3.86
C PHE A 188 -4.50 -0.52 -3.88
N GLY A 189 -4.66 -1.15 -5.05
CA GLY A 189 -5.41 -2.41 -5.19
C GLY A 189 -4.81 -3.53 -4.35
N GLY A 190 -3.48 -3.66 -4.34
CA GLY A 190 -2.78 -4.60 -3.48
C GLY A 190 -3.03 -4.34 -1.98
N ALA A 191 -2.97 -3.08 -1.55
CA ALA A 191 -3.23 -2.72 -0.16
C ALA A 191 -4.67 -3.04 0.28
N VAL A 192 -5.67 -2.63 -0.51
CA VAL A 192 -7.08 -2.93 -0.25
C VAL A 192 -7.33 -4.44 -0.25
N GLY A 193 -6.80 -5.14 -1.25
CA GLY A 193 -6.91 -6.59 -1.36
C GLY A 193 -6.28 -7.32 -0.17
N CYS A 194 -5.13 -6.85 0.31
CA CYS A 194 -4.47 -7.41 1.50
C CYS A 194 -5.36 -7.31 2.75
N PHE A 195 -5.93 -6.13 3.03
CA PHE A 195 -6.80 -5.95 4.19
C PHE A 195 -8.11 -6.72 4.07
N LEU A 196 -8.75 -6.72 2.89
CA LEU A 196 -9.95 -7.51 2.64
C LEU A 196 -9.67 -9.02 2.76
N GLY A 197 -8.55 -9.47 2.23
CA GLY A 197 -8.12 -10.86 2.32
C GLY A 197 -7.82 -11.27 3.76
N ALA A 198 -7.12 -10.44 4.53
CA ALA A 198 -6.87 -10.67 5.95
C ALA A 198 -8.19 -10.76 6.75
N TRP A 199 -9.13 -9.86 6.46
CA TRP A 199 -10.46 -9.86 7.07
C TRP A 199 -11.27 -11.12 6.72
N LEU A 200 -11.30 -11.54 5.46
CA LEU A 200 -11.92 -12.81 5.04
C LEU A 200 -11.21 -14.01 5.66
N GLY A 201 -9.89 -13.93 5.87
CA GLY A 201 -9.10 -14.92 6.58
C GLY A 201 -9.50 -15.08 8.05
N ALA A 202 -10.25 -14.15 8.64
CA ALA A 202 -10.76 -14.30 9.99
C ALA A 202 -11.97 -15.25 10.05
N VAL A 203 -12.71 -15.38 8.94
CA VAL A 203 -13.96 -16.17 8.89
C VAL A 203 -13.78 -17.64 9.28
N PRO A 204 -12.71 -18.36 8.88
CA PRO A 204 -12.54 -19.75 9.28
C PRO A 204 -12.19 -19.96 10.77
N ILE A 205 -11.76 -18.92 11.50
CA ILE A 205 -11.29 -19.08 12.88
C ILE A 205 -12.44 -19.50 13.82
N PRO A 206 -13.63 -18.85 13.82
CA PRO A 206 -14.74 -19.26 14.67
C PRO A 206 -15.43 -20.56 14.26
N LEU A 207 -15.21 -21.04 13.02
CA LEU A 207 -15.76 -22.30 12.55
C LEU A 207 -15.06 -23.52 13.19
N ASP A 208 -13.85 -23.30 13.72
CA ASP A 208 -13.06 -24.20 14.56
C ASP A 208 -13.21 -25.69 14.17
N TRP A 209 -12.76 -26.03 12.95
CA TRP A 209 -12.74 -27.40 12.43
C TRP A 209 -11.61 -28.25 13.06
N ASP A 210 -11.10 -27.86 14.23
CA ASP A 210 -9.98 -28.47 14.93
C ASP A 210 -8.74 -28.68 14.05
N ARG A 211 -8.44 -27.71 13.16
CA ARG A 211 -7.28 -27.78 12.26
C ARG A 211 -6.19 -26.78 12.63
N GLU A 212 -4.95 -27.25 12.62
CA GLU A 212 -3.77 -26.42 12.89
C GLU A 212 -3.70 -25.17 11.98
N TRP A 213 -4.12 -25.29 10.71
CA TRP A 213 -4.10 -24.17 9.77
C TRP A 213 -5.13 -23.08 10.09
N GLN A 214 -6.12 -23.35 10.94
CA GLN A 214 -7.12 -22.36 11.37
C GLN A 214 -6.66 -21.49 12.55
N LYS A 215 -5.57 -21.88 13.22
CA LYS A 215 -5.09 -21.16 14.40
C LYS A 215 -4.60 -19.76 14.05
N TRP A 216 -4.77 -18.83 14.98
CA TRP A 216 -4.22 -17.48 14.86
C TRP A 216 -2.69 -17.52 14.71
N PRO A 217 -2.06 -16.81 13.75
CA PRO A 217 -2.62 -15.88 12.75
C PRO A 217 -2.63 -16.49 11.34
N VAL A 218 -2.64 -17.82 11.20
CA VAL A 218 -2.34 -18.52 9.95
C VAL A 218 -3.28 -18.12 8.82
N THR A 219 -4.58 -18.19 9.04
CA THR A 219 -5.61 -17.87 8.04
C THR A 219 -5.61 -16.38 7.67
N ILE A 220 -5.33 -15.49 8.64
CA ILE A 220 -5.24 -14.05 8.43
C ILE A 220 -4.09 -13.72 7.49
N VAL A 221 -2.90 -14.26 7.77
CA VAL A 221 -1.72 -14.04 6.92
C VAL A 221 -1.92 -14.69 5.56
N THR A 222 -2.52 -15.89 5.49
CA THR A 222 -2.86 -16.55 4.22
C THR A 222 -3.76 -15.65 3.36
N GLY A 223 -4.84 -15.16 3.97
CA GLY A 223 -5.78 -14.25 3.34
C GLY A 223 -5.12 -12.94 2.92
N ALA A 224 -4.22 -12.38 3.73
CA ALA A 224 -3.48 -11.17 3.41
C ALA A 224 -2.62 -11.31 2.14
N TYR A 225 -1.85 -12.40 2.02
CA TYR A 225 -1.02 -12.65 0.84
C TYR A 225 -1.86 -12.92 -0.42
N ALA A 226 -2.88 -13.77 -0.30
CA ALA A 226 -3.78 -14.07 -1.41
C ALA A 226 -4.52 -12.81 -1.88
N GLY A 227 -5.09 -12.07 -0.93
CA GLY A 227 -5.80 -10.83 -1.17
C GLY A 227 -4.90 -9.74 -1.74
N TYR A 228 -3.66 -9.59 -1.26
CA TYR A 228 -2.68 -8.65 -1.81
C TYR A 228 -2.42 -8.92 -3.29
N VAL A 229 -2.16 -10.17 -3.65
CA VAL A 229 -1.88 -10.55 -5.03
C VAL A 229 -3.11 -10.36 -5.93
N LEU A 230 -4.28 -10.80 -5.48
CA LEU A 230 -5.52 -10.61 -6.24
C LEU A 230 -5.83 -9.13 -6.43
N GLY A 231 -5.75 -8.33 -5.36
CA GLY A 231 -5.98 -6.89 -5.41
C GLY A 231 -4.99 -6.16 -6.32
N LYS A 232 -3.71 -6.54 -6.27
CA LYS A 232 -2.66 -6.03 -7.16
C LYS A 232 -2.97 -6.32 -8.62
N MET A 233 -3.35 -7.56 -8.94
CA MET A 233 -3.68 -7.98 -10.31
C MET A 233 -4.93 -7.28 -10.84
N VAL A 234 -6.00 -7.23 -10.03
CA VAL A 234 -7.25 -6.54 -10.38
C VAL A 234 -7.01 -5.04 -10.57
N GLY A 235 -6.25 -4.41 -9.67
CA GLY A 235 -5.90 -2.99 -9.76
C GLY A 235 -4.98 -2.65 -10.94
N SER A 236 -4.14 -3.60 -11.37
CA SER A 236 -3.26 -3.42 -12.53
C SER A 236 -3.99 -3.62 -13.87
N TRP A 237 -4.85 -4.64 -13.98
CA TRP A 237 -5.42 -5.08 -15.27
C TRP A 237 -6.86 -4.65 -15.50
N LEU A 238 -7.73 -4.76 -14.48
CA LEU A 238 -9.18 -4.63 -14.67
C LEU A 238 -9.70 -3.23 -14.29
N LEU A 239 -9.24 -2.72 -13.14
CA LEU A 239 -9.78 -1.51 -12.52
C LEU A 239 -8.82 -0.31 -12.59
N LYS A 240 -7.71 -0.43 -13.33
CA LYS A 240 -6.69 0.62 -13.38
C LYS A 240 -7.27 1.97 -13.78
N GLY A 241 -7.03 2.97 -12.94
CA GLY A 241 -7.48 4.36 -13.12
C GLY A 241 -8.94 4.63 -12.78
N ARG A 242 -9.74 3.61 -12.43
CA ARG A 242 -11.09 3.83 -11.89
C ARG A 242 -11.02 4.37 -10.46
N ARG A 243 -12.05 5.09 -10.03
CA ARG A 243 -12.23 5.53 -8.64
C ARG A 243 -13.47 4.90 -8.05
N ILE A 244 -13.47 4.78 -6.72
CA ILE A 244 -14.66 4.43 -5.97
C ILE A 244 -15.35 5.75 -5.64
N GLU A 245 -16.53 5.93 -6.22
CA GLU A 245 -17.41 7.06 -5.93
C GLU A 245 -18.48 6.54 -4.97
N PHE A 246 -18.58 7.19 -3.82
CA PHE A 246 -19.67 6.98 -2.88
C PHE A 246 -20.69 8.08 -3.15
N ASP A 247 -21.84 7.71 -3.74
CA ASP A 247 -22.99 8.60 -3.92
C ASP A 247 -23.64 8.99 -2.59
#